data_AF-A0A1X7MWT0-F1
#
_entry.id   AF-A0A1X7MWT0-F1
#
_cell.length_a   1.000
_cell.length_b   1.000
_cell.length_c   1.000
_cell.angle_alpha   90.00
_cell.angle_beta   90.00
_cell.angle_gamma   90.00
#
_symmetry.space_group_name_H-M   'P 1'
#
loop_
_entity.id
_entity.type
_entity.pdbx_description
1 polymer ?
#
loop_
_entity_poly.entity_id
_entity_poly.type
_entity_poly.pdbx_seq_one_letter_code
_entity_poly.pdbx_strand_id
1 'polypeptide(L)'
;MSRLRTALALVAGALVAATALSPAASADAALPVVVVSDDITTDQTWTAGSVHVIRGGGVFVAEGATLTLESGAIVKGEPGSVLGVVDAPSRILAQGTAAAPVVITSIRDDSAGGDSNGDGAATTPAPGDWNGITVQDGYFGAGLGAFSGTHTQIRYGEVNAGGPFSLQSSAILQPGRATYLSGDVTLVDSDLDGGLTLTSRNDAEDYSIFPTVRITGNRFTGGDVEISSLSTPRFSPLGRLVVTGNTVEGASGHPLRISSDTLLPSSLTGNRIIGGAADAVALSGVLAEDLTLTPARAARLVVLGSPDYLAGLKVGAGHTMSVLPGAVLRFEPTGAATVNALTVAGTLAVLGTPNRPVVFTTDGPGTWGGIAVAAAGGRLAAAGLRIESAASGPLSDVAAVADPVLLTAATPRCGYAVTSGTLRSACLPGR
;
A
#
# COMPACT_ATOMS: atom_id res chain seq x y z
N MET A 1 -22.96 -21.26 63.24
CA MET A 1 -21.86 -20.99 62.28
C MET A 1 -21.67 -22.21 61.40
N SER A 2 -21.77 -21.96 60.09
CA SER A 2 -21.70 -22.86 58.93
C SER A 2 -20.81 -24.10 59.05
N ARG A 3 -21.38 -25.28 58.74
CA ARG A 3 -20.77 -26.31 57.85
C ARG A 3 -21.88 -27.12 57.18
N LEU A 4 -22.13 -26.88 55.89
CA LEU A 4 -22.87 -27.80 55.04
C LEU A 4 -22.04 -28.10 53.79
N ARG A 5 -21.57 -29.35 53.68
CA ARG A 5 -21.07 -29.95 52.45
C ARG A 5 -22.28 -30.53 51.73
N THR A 6 -22.50 -30.18 50.47
CA THR A 6 -23.49 -30.88 49.63
C THR A 6 -22.81 -31.33 48.35
N ALA A 7 -22.89 -32.63 48.13
CA ALA A 7 -22.29 -33.35 47.02
C ALA A 7 -23.11 -33.22 45.73
N LEU A 8 -22.37 -33.34 44.63
CA LEU A 8 -22.76 -33.34 43.23
C LEU A 8 -23.58 -34.59 42.88
N ALA A 9 -24.70 -34.44 42.16
CA ALA A 9 -25.39 -35.53 41.48
C ALA A 9 -25.60 -35.15 40.01
N LEU A 10 -24.94 -35.92 39.13
CA LEU A 10 -25.05 -35.88 37.67
C LEU A 10 -26.36 -36.55 37.24
N VAL A 11 -27.14 -35.94 36.35
CA VAL A 11 -28.25 -36.62 35.65
C VAL A 11 -27.85 -36.82 34.20
N ALA A 12 -27.80 -38.07 33.77
CA ALA A 12 -27.61 -38.50 32.39
C ALA A 12 -28.96 -38.52 31.66
N GLY A 13 -29.01 -37.93 30.46
CA GLY A 13 -30.11 -38.06 29.52
C GLY A 13 -29.56 -38.42 28.13
N ALA A 14 -29.87 -39.62 27.65
CA ALA A 14 -29.47 -40.13 26.34
C ALA A 14 -30.29 -39.44 25.23
N LEU A 15 -29.60 -38.90 24.23
CA LEU A 15 -30.21 -38.31 23.04
C LEU A 15 -30.31 -39.38 21.94
N VAL A 16 -31.52 -39.70 21.50
CA VAL A 16 -31.80 -40.58 20.36
C VAL A 16 -31.54 -39.82 19.07
N ALA A 17 -30.72 -40.39 18.18
CA ALA A 17 -30.42 -39.84 16.87
C ALA A 17 -31.62 -39.98 15.92
N ALA A 18 -32.16 -38.86 15.47
CA ALA A 18 -33.05 -38.80 14.32
C ALA A 18 -32.24 -38.32 13.11
N THR A 19 -31.95 -39.24 12.18
CA THR A 19 -31.42 -38.92 10.86
C THR A 19 -32.53 -38.26 10.02
N ALA A 20 -32.61 -36.94 10.07
CA ALA A 20 -33.32 -36.19 9.05
C ALA A 20 -32.42 -36.10 7.81
N LEU A 21 -32.77 -36.82 6.74
CA LEU A 21 -32.28 -36.45 5.41
C LEU A 21 -32.83 -35.05 5.14
N SER A 22 -31.95 -34.04 5.15
CA SER A 22 -32.29 -32.73 4.62
C SER A 22 -32.68 -32.90 3.15
N PRO A 23 -33.78 -32.29 2.67
CA PRO A 23 -34.06 -32.26 1.25
C PRO A 23 -32.92 -31.54 0.56
N ALA A 24 -32.46 -32.09 -0.57
CA ALA A 24 -31.46 -31.50 -1.44
C ALA A 24 -31.78 -30.02 -1.65
N ALA A 25 -30.73 -29.18 -1.54
CA ALA A 25 -30.79 -27.77 -1.90
C ALA A 25 -31.56 -27.64 -3.23
N SER A 26 -32.68 -26.92 -3.19
CA SER A 26 -33.34 -26.47 -4.41
C SER A 26 -32.31 -25.66 -5.20
N ALA A 27 -32.01 -26.12 -6.41
CA ALA A 27 -31.26 -25.34 -7.39
C ALA A 27 -31.90 -23.95 -7.48
N ASP A 28 -31.18 -22.94 -7.03
CA ASP A 28 -31.60 -21.55 -7.23
C ASP A 28 -31.69 -21.36 -8.75
N ALA A 29 -32.86 -20.96 -9.25
CA ALA A 29 -33.07 -20.86 -10.68
C ALA A 29 -32.14 -19.76 -11.22
N ALA A 30 -31.32 -20.09 -12.22
CA ALA A 30 -30.43 -19.13 -12.84
C ALA A 30 -31.23 -17.88 -13.27
N LEU A 31 -30.71 -16.71 -12.92
CA LEU A 31 -31.34 -15.45 -13.28
C LEU A 31 -31.33 -15.27 -14.81
N PRO A 32 -32.30 -14.53 -15.38
CA PRO A 32 -32.29 -14.26 -16.80
C PRO A 32 -31.01 -13.52 -17.21
N VAL A 33 -30.44 -13.91 -18.35
CA VAL A 33 -29.21 -13.33 -18.89
C VAL A 33 -29.54 -12.21 -19.88
N VAL A 34 -28.90 -11.05 -19.69
CA VAL A 34 -28.88 -9.92 -20.63
C VAL A 34 -27.46 -9.83 -21.20
N VAL A 35 -27.30 -10.11 -22.49
CA VAL A 35 -26.00 -10.00 -23.16
C VAL A 35 -25.77 -8.54 -23.55
N VAL A 36 -24.59 -8.02 -23.21
CA VAL A 36 -24.14 -6.66 -23.52
C VAL A 36 -22.87 -6.76 -24.35
N SER A 37 -22.89 -6.25 -25.58
CA SER A 37 -21.76 -6.30 -26.52
C SER A 37 -21.39 -4.96 -27.13
N ASP A 38 -22.21 -3.94 -26.92
CA ASP A 38 -22.00 -2.60 -27.43
C ASP A 38 -21.67 -1.64 -26.27
N ASP A 39 -20.95 -0.57 -26.59
CA ASP A 39 -20.59 0.46 -25.63
C ASP A 39 -21.82 1.20 -25.07
N ILE A 40 -21.68 1.66 -23.83
CA ILE A 40 -22.70 2.39 -23.10
C ILE A 40 -22.50 3.88 -23.41
N THR A 41 -23.28 4.37 -24.38
CA THR A 41 -23.21 5.75 -24.89
C THR A 41 -24.24 6.68 -24.28
N THR A 42 -25.14 6.17 -23.44
CA THR A 42 -26.13 6.93 -22.69
C THR A 42 -26.26 6.34 -21.30
N ASP A 43 -26.78 7.12 -20.35
CA ASP A 43 -26.98 6.66 -18.98
C ASP A 43 -27.80 5.37 -18.92
N GLN A 44 -27.29 4.37 -18.20
CA GLN A 44 -27.95 3.09 -17.98
C GLN A 44 -27.97 2.72 -16.50
N THR A 45 -28.93 1.87 -16.14
CA THR A 45 -29.06 1.32 -14.79
C THR A 45 -29.29 -0.19 -14.88
N TRP A 46 -28.41 -0.96 -14.25
CA TRP A 46 -28.49 -2.42 -14.18
C TRP A 46 -28.87 -2.85 -12.77
N THR A 47 -29.81 -3.80 -12.67
CA THR A 47 -30.48 -4.18 -11.41
C THR A 47 -30.27 -5.67 -11.09
N ALA A 48 -30.64 -6.10 -9.88
CA ALA A 48 -30.45 -7.47 -9.38
C ALA A 48 -31.33 -8.56 -10.05
N GLY A 49 -32.27 -8.18 -10.93
CA GLY A 49 -33.22 -9.11 -11.54
C GLY A 49 -32.68 -9.92 -12.72
N SER A 50 -31.47 -9.62 -13.18
CA SER A 50 -30.83 -10.27 -14.32
C SER A 50 -29.31 -10.25 -14.20
N VAL A 51 -28.65 -11.21 -14.86
CA VAL A 51 -27.19 -11.21 -15.02
C VAL A 51 -26.86 -10.47 -16.31
N HIS A 52 -26.03 -9.42 -16.22
CA HIS A 52 -25.53 -8.71 -17.39
C HIS A 52 -24.21 -9.35 -17.82
N VAL A 53 -24.20 -10.03 -18.96
CA VAL A 53 -23.01 -10.72 -19.49
C VAL A 53 -22.34 -9.82 -20.53
N ILE A 54 -21.14 -9.33 -20.23
CA ILE A 54 -20.32 -8.57 -21.17
C ILE A 54 -19.58 -9.51 -22.13
N ARG A 55 -19.61 -9.19 -23.42
CA ARG A 55 -19.11 -10.03 -24.51
C ARG A 55 -18.47 -9.18 -25.61
N GLY A 56 -17.58 -9.78 -26.41
CA GLY A 56 -17.09 -9.15 -27.64
C GLY A 56 -15.76 -8.39 -27.50
N GLY A 57 -14.99 -8.67 -26.44
CA GLY A 57 -13.67 -8.07 -26.18
C GLY A 57 -13.72 -6.92 -25.18
N GLY A 58 -14.74 -6.05 -25.23
CA GLY A 58 -14.95 -5.02 -24.22
C GLY A 58 -16.28 -4.29 -24.34
N VAL A 59 -16.80 -3.81 -23.22
CA VAL A 59 -17.92 -2.89 -23.12
C VAL A 59 -17.44 -1.66 -22.37
N PHE A 60 -17.46 -0.51 -23.02
CA PHE A 60 -16.95 0.74 -22.46
C PHE A 60 -18.08 1.73 -22.17
N VAL A 61 -18.03 2.37 -21.00
CA VAL A 61 -18.84 3.56 -20.72
C VAL A 61 -18.17 4.75 -21.40
N ALA A 62 -18.82 5.27 -22.43
CA ALA A 62 -18.29 6.34 -23.27
C ALA A 62 -18.46 7.73 -22.63
N GLU A 63 -17.82 8.73 -23.23
CA GLU A 63 -17.89 10.13 -22.81
C GLU A 63 -19.34 10.60 -22.52
N GLY A 64 -19.55 11.21 -21.35
CA GLY A 64 -20.85 11.74 -20.93
C GLY A 64 -21.82 10.72 -20.34
N ALA A 65 -21.55 9.42 -20.46
CA ALA A 65 -22.44 8.36 -20.01
C ALA A 65 -22.12 7.88 -18.57
N THR A 66 -23.18 7.42 -17.89
CA THR A 66 -23.13 6.84 -16.55
C THR A 66 -23.72 5.43 -16.57
N LEU A 67 -22.93 4.43 -16.19
CA LEU A 67 -23.46 3.12 -15.82
C LEU A 67 -23.67 3.07 -14.30
N THR A 68 -24.92 2.93 -13.88
CA THR A 68 -25.27 2.67 -12.47
C THR A 68 -25.55 1.20 -12.26
N LEU A 69 -24.82 0.56 -11.35
CA LEU A 69 -25.09 -0.80 -10.88
C LEU A 69 -25.78 -0.69 -9.53
N GLU A 70 -27.08 -1.02 -9.47
CA GLU A 70 -27.84 -0.96 -8.23
C GLU A 70 -27.47 -2.11 -7.29
N SER A 71 -27.89 -2.00 -6.03
CA SER A 71 -27.68 -3.04 -5.01
C SER A 71 -28.14 -4.41 -5.51
N GLY A 72 -27.25 -5.40 -5.45
CA GLY A 72 -27.49 -6.77 -5.91
C GLY A 72 -27.31 -6.99 -7.42
N ALA A 73 -26.94 -5.97 -8.20
CA ALA A 73 -26.64 -6.14 -9.61
C ALA A 73 -25.47 -7.11 -9.83
N ILE A 74 -25.59 -7.96 -10.87
CA ILE A 74 -24.60 -8.96 -11.24
C ILE A 74 -24.13 -8.71 -12.67
N VAL A 75 -22.81 -8.55 -12.82
CA VAL A 75 -22.14 -8.41 -14.10
C VAL A 75 -21.14 -9.54 -14.27
N LYS A 76 -21.15 -10.20 -15.43
CA LYS A 76 -20.25 -11.32 -15.73
C LYS A 76 -19.49 -11.10 -17.04
N GLY A 77 -18.18 -11.34 -17.02
CA GLY A 77 -17.33 -11.26 -18.20
C GLY A 77 -17.07 -12.60 -18.87
N GLU A 78 -17.25 -12.66 -20.19
CA GLU A 78 -16.71 -13.75 -21.03
C GLU A 78 -15.17 -13.69 -21.11
N PRO A 79 -14.50 -14.80 -21.48
CA PRO A 79 -13.07 -14.79 -21.73
C PRO A 79 -12.61 -13.69 -22.68
N GLY A 80 -11.63 -12.91 -22.23
CA GLY A 80 -11.09 -11.77 -22.96
C GLY A 80 -11.97 -10.51 -22.96
N SER A 81 -13.11 -10.49 -22.26
CA SER A 81 -13.94 -9.28 -22.11
C SER A 81 -13.42 -8.36 -21.00
N VAL A 82 -13.58 -7.05 -21.20
CA VAL A 82 -13.29 -6.00 -20.21
C VAL A 82 -14.53 -5.13 -19.98
N LEU A 83 -14.78 -4.73 -18.74
CA LEU A 83 -15.70 -3.63 -18.43
C LEU A 83 -14.87 -2.37 -18.26
N GLY A 84 -15.02 -1.43 -19.19
CA GLY A 84 -14.16 -0.26 -19.27
C GLY A 84 -14.89 1.06 -19.04
N VAL A 85 -14.12 2.07 -18.65
CA VAL A 85 -14.55 3.48 -18.60
C VAL A 85 -13.56 4.29 -19.42
N VAL A 86 -14.05 5.05 -20.41
CA VAL A 86 -13.22 5.82 -21.35
C VAL A 86 -13.67 7.26 -21.43
N ASP A 87 -12.71 8.17 -21.60
CA ASP A 87 -12.92 9.62 -21.71
C ASP A 87 -13.63 10.23 -20.49
N ALA A 88 -13.77 11.56 -20.45
CA ALA A 88 -14.56 12.23 -19.41
C ALA A 88 -15.57 13.21 -19.98
N PRO A 89 -16.74 13.36 -19.34
CA PRO A 89 -17.12 12.75 -18.07
C PRO A 89 -17.84 11.40 -18.26
N SER A 90 -17.16 10.27 -18.09
CA SER A 90 -17.80 8.95 -18.05
C SER A 90 -17.58 8.29 -16.69
N ARG A 91 -18.53 7.46 -16.26
CA ARG A 91 -18.44 6.83 -14.92
C ARG A 91 -19.21 5.53 -14.77
N ILE A 92 -18.65 4.65 -13.94
CA ILE A 92 -19.36 3.51 -13.34
C ILE A 92 -19.61 3.79 -11.86
N LEU A 93 -20.88 3.66 -11.44
CA LEU A 93 -21.34 3.83 -10.07
C LEU A 93 -21.91 2.50 -9.56
N ALA A 94 -21.11 1.74 -8.80
CA ALA A 94 -21.55 0.50 -8.17
C ALA A 94 -22.05 0.75 -6.74
N GLN A 95 -23.37 0.69 -6.56
CA GLN A 95 -24.07 1.14 -5.35
C GLN A 95 -24.61 -0.05 -4.57
N GLY A 96 -23.71 -0.94 -4.15
CA GLY A 96 -24.02 -2.09 -3.32
C GLY A 96 -24.36 -1.73 -1.88
N THR A 97 -24.99 -2.68 -1.20
CA THR A 97 -25.18 -2.66 0.25
C THR A 97 -24.56 -3.91 0.87
N ALA A 98 -24.31 -3.90 2.18
CA ALA A 98 -23.81 -5.09 2.87
C ALA A 98 -24.73 -6.32 2.72
N ALA A 99 -26.05 -6.10 2.59
CA ALA A 99 -27.04 -7.17 2.41
C ALA A 99 -27.18 -7.62 0.95
N ALA A 100 -26.92 -6.74 -0.02
CA ALA A 100 -27.02 -7.00 -1.44
C ALA A 100 -25.85 -6.30 -2.17
N PRO A 101 -24.65 -6.90 -2.13
CA PRO A 101 -23.47 -6.34 -2.79
C PRO A 101 -23.64 -6.34 -4.31
N VAL A 102 -22.94 -5.44 -5.00
CA VAL A 102 -22.75 -5.54 -6.45
C VAL A 102 -21.67 -6.58 -6.73
N VAL A 103 -21.89 -7.50 -7.65
CA VAL A 103 -20.90 -8.53 -8.02
C VAL A 103 -20.51 -8.38 -9.48
N ILE A 104 -19.21 -8.22 -9.72
CA ILE A 104 -18.60 -8.16 -11.05
C ILE A 104 -17.59 -9.30 -11.14
N THR A 105 -17.84 -10.30 -11.99
CA THR A 105 -17.14 -11.59 -11.92
C THR A 105 -16.98 -12.27 -13.29
N SER A 106 -16.36 -13.45 -13.33
CA SER A 106 -16.25 -14.31 -14.50
C SER A 106 -17.60 -14.90 -14.89
N ILE A 107 -17.85 -15.15 -16.18
CA ILE A 107 -19.03 -15.92 -16.63
C ILE A 107 -19.09 -17.32 -16.01
N ARG A 108 -17.93 -17.88 -15.64
CA ARG A 108 -17.76 -19.20 -15.01
C ARG A 108 -18.08 -19.22 -13.50
N ASP A 109 -18.39 -18.06 -12.90
CA ASP A 109 -18.72 -17.97 -11.48
C ASP A 109 -20.21 -18.23 -11.24
N ASP A 110 -20.57 -19.48 -11.00
CA ASP A 110 -21.95 -19.90 -10.73
C ASP A 110 -22.49 -19.40 -9.38
N SER A 111 -21.60 -18.96 -8.48
CA SER A 111 -22.00 -18.48 -7.15
C SER A 111 -22.77 -17.15 -7.19
N ALA A 112 -22.73 -16.45 -8.33
CA ALA A 112 -23.42 -15.19 -8.55
C ALA A 112 -24.47 -15.36 -9.66
N GLY A 113 -25.76 -15.40 -9.31
CA GLY A 113 -26.85 -15.40 -10.29
C GLY A 113 -27.02 -16.71 -11.10
N GLY A 114 -26.29 -17.77 -10.75
CA GLY A 114 -26.37 -19.09 -11.37
C GLY A 114 -25.50 -19.29 -12.62
N ASP A 115 -25.62 -20.47 -13.23
CA ASP A 115 -24.88 -20.92 -14.42
C ASP A 115 -25.31 -20.12 -15.67
N SER A 116 -24.57 -19.05 -15.97
CA SER A 116 -24.89 -18.11 -17.06
C SER A 116 -24.31 -18.55 -18.41
N ASN A 117 -23.37 -19.48 -18.40
CA ASN A 117 -22.74 -20.13 -19.55
C ASN A 117 -23.41 -21.46 -19.95
N GLY A 118 -24.29 -21.99 -19.10
CA GLY A 118 -25.09 -23.19 -19.36
C GLY A 118 -24.26 -24.48 -19.38
N ASP A 119 -23.11 -24.51 -18.71
CA ASP A 119 -22.20 -25.67 -18.70
C ASP A 119 -22.29 -26.54 -17.44
N GLY A 120 -23.23 -26.24 -16.56
CA GLY A 120 -23.39 -26.91 -15.28
C GLY A 120 -22.21 -26.59 -14.37
N ALA A 121 -21.45 -27.61 -13.98
CA ALA A 121 -20.24 -27.46 -13.16
C ALA A 121 -18.97 -27.77 -13.96
N ALA A 122 -19.03 -27.69 -15.29
CA ALA A 122 -17.92 -28.09 -16.16
C ALA A 122 -16.74 -27.12 -16.07
N THR A 123 -17.00 -25.86 -15.74
CA THR A 123 -15.97 -24.85 -15.49
C THR A 123 -15.95 -24.39 -14.04
N THR A 124 -14.84 -23.79 -13.62
CA THR A 124 -14.67 -23.21 -12.27
C THR A 124 -13.98 -21.87 -12.45
N PRO A 125 -14.40 -20.81 -11.74
CA PRO A 125 -13.85 -19.49 -11.96
C PRO A 125 -12.42 -19.40 -11.43
N ALA A 126 -11.54 -18.72 -12.16
CA ALA A 126 -10.14 -18.53 -11.82
C ALA A 126 -9.64 -17.12 -12.21
N PRO A 127 -8.66 -16.54 -11.48
CA PRO A 127 -8.09 -15.23 -11.81
C PRO A 127 -7.54 -15.14 -13.24
N GLY A 128 -8.03 -14.16 -14.01
CA GLY A 128 -7.70 -13.96 -15.42
C GLY A 128 -8.65 -14.67 -16.39
N ASP A 129 -9.75 -15.25 -15.90
CA ASP A 129 -10.81 -15.80 -16.75
C ASP A 129 -11.42 -14.75 -17.69
N TRP A 130 -11.44 -13.48 -17.27
CA TRP A 130 -11.84 -12.32 -18.05
C TRP A 130 -10.83 -11.19 -17.78
N ASN A 131 -10.80 -10.16 -18.64
CA ASN A 131 -9.79 -9.10 -18.55
C ASN A 131 -10.08 -8.09 -17.42
N GLY A 132 -11.25 -8.16 -16.80
CA GLY A 132 -11.55 -7.39 -15.60
C GLY A 132 -12.07 -5.98 -15.86
N ILE A 133 -11.74 -5.07 -14.96
CA ILE A 133 -12.17 -3.67 -15.00
C ILE A 133 -10.99 -2.81 -15.43
N THR A 134 -11.25 -1.94 -16.42
CA THR A 134 -10.30 -0.89 -16.80
C THR A 134 -10.90 0.49 -16.62
N VAL A 135 -10.16 1.42 -16.04
CA VAL A 135 -10.48 2.85 -16.11
C VAL A 135 -9.35 3.49 -16.90
N GLN A 136 -9.63 3.94 -18.12
CA GLN A 136 -8.56 4.37 -19.02
C GLN A 136 -7.84 5.61 -18.48
N ASP A 137 -6.53 5.66 -18.67
CA ASP A 137 -5.72 6.86 -18.45
C ASP A 137 -6.02 7.89 -19.55
N GLY A 138 -6.32 9.11 -19.13
CA GLY A 138 -6.53 10.23 -20.05
C GLY A 138 -5.20 10.63 -20.64
N TYR A 139 -4.97 10.29 -21.91
CA TYR A 139 -3.84 10.82 -22.67
C TYR A 139 -4.09 12.32 -22.95
N PHE A 140 -3.15 13.18 -22.51
CA PHE A 140 -3.02 14.61 -22.86
C PHE A 140 -4.32 15.41 -22.98
N GLY A 141 -4.91 15.76 -21.84
CA GLY A 141 -5.97 16.78 -21.76
C GLY A 141 -7.40 16.29 -22.01
N ALA A 142 -7.60 15.00 -22.34
CA ALA A 142 -8.90 14.35 -22.16
C ALA A 142 -9.08 14.06 -20.65
N GLY A 143 -10.21 14.49 -20.07
CA GLY A 143 -10.45 14.20 -18.65
C GLY A 143 -10.56 12.69 -18.40
N LEU A 144 -10.47 12.31 -17.12
CA LEU A 144 -10.43 10.90 -16.71
C LEU A 144 -11.82 10.36 -16.43
N GLY A 145 -12.15 9.21 -17.03
CA GLY A 145 -13.29 8.40 -16.62
C GLY A 145 -13.11 7.90 -15.19
N ALA A 146 -14.21 7.60 -14.49
CA ALA A 146 -14.16 7.23 -13.07
C ALA A 146 -14.89 5.93 -12.74
N PHE A 147 -14.34 5.17 -11.79
CA PHE A 147 -15.03 4.05 -11.16
C PHE A 147 -15.22 4.32 -9.66
N SER A 148 -16.44 4.11 -9.17
CA SER A 148 -16.71 4.13 -7.73
C SER A 148 -17.57 2.93 -7.32
N GLY A 149 -17.21 2.29 -6.22
CA GLY A 149 -17.93 1.15 -5.67
C GLY A 149 -18.10 1.23 -4.16
N THR A 150 -19.27 0.83 -3.68
CA THR A 150 -19.55 0.62 -2.25
C THR A 150 -20.20 -0.73 -2.08
N HIS A 151 -19.70 -1.57 -1.17
CA HIS A 151 -20.08 -3.00 -1.08
C HIS A 151 -20.07 -3.70 -2.44
N THR A 152 -18.98 -3.50 -3.18
CA THR A 152 -18.77 -4.09 -4.50
C THR A 152 -17.76 -5.22 -4.39
N GLN A 153 -18.01 -6.34 -5.07
CA GLN A 153 -17.09 -7.46 -5.16
C GLN A 153 -16.64 -7.62 -6.61
N ILE A 154 -15.35 -7.40 -6.86
CA ILE A 154 -14.71 -7.65 -8.14
C ILE A 154 -13.94 -8.95 -8.02
N ARG A 155 -14.25 -9.93 -8.85
CA ARG A 155 -13.70 -11.30 -8.73
C ARG A 155 -13.12 -11.79 -10.04
N TYR A 156 -12.02 -12.52 -9.95
CA TYR A 156 -11.43 -13.29 -11.05
C TYR A 156 -11.02 -12.50 -12.31
N GLY A 157 -11.12 -11.18 -12.28
CA GLY A 157 -10.68 -10.27 -13.34
C GLY A 157 -9.70 -9.26 -12.77
N GLU A 158 -8.80 -8.78 -13.63
CA GLU A 158 -7.83 -7.76 -13.23
C GLU A 158 -8.50 -6.42 -12.95
N VAL A 159 -7.84 -5.59 -12.15
CA VAL A 159 -8.27 -4.20 -11.94
C VAL A 159 -7.11 -3.31 -12.31
N ASN A 160 -7.29 -2.54 -13.38
CA ASN A 160 -6.32 -1.58 -13.89
C ASN A 160 -7.01 -0.21 -14.03
N ALA A 161 -6.64 0.76 -13.20
CA ALA A 161 -7.27 2.07 -13.23
C ALA A 161 -6.23 3.18 -13.41
N GLY A 162 -6.25 3.77 -14.61
CA GLY A 162 -5.56 5.00 -15.00
C GLY A 162 -6.23 6.29 -14.48
N GLY A 163 -7.54 6.24 -14.28
CA GLY A 163 -8.37 7.34 -13.80
C GLY A 163 -8.86 7.18 -12.35
N PRO A 164 -9.66 8.14 -11.84
CA PRO A 164 -10.20 8.09 -10.49
C PRO A 164 -10.85 6.75 -10.14
N PHE A 165 -10.37 6.14 -9.06
CA PHE A 165 -10.82 4.84 -8.60
C PHE A 165 -11.15 4.88 -7.11
N SER A 166 -12.39 4.56 -6.75
CA SER A 166 -12.85 4.55 -5.37
C SER A 166 -13.55 3.26 -5.00
N LEU A 167 -13.15 2.67 -3.87
CA LEU A 167 -13.83 1.54 -3.25
C LEU A 167 -14.00 1.79 -1.75
N GLN A 168 -15.20 1.49 -1.25
CA GLN A 168 -15.52 1.51 0.16
C GLN A 168 -16.22 0.21 0.58
N SER A 169 -15.79 -0.41 1.68
CA SER A 169 -16.42 -1.63 2.22
C SER A 169 -16.59 -2.72 1.16
N SER A 170 -15.59 -2.86 0.29
CA SER A 170 -15.64 -3.64 -0.94
C SER A 170 -14.56 -4.71 -0.96
N ALA A 171 -14.55 -5.56 -1.98
CA ALA A 171 -13.53 -6.59 -2.15
C ALA A 171 -13.03 -6.71 -3.59
N ILE A 172 -11.72 -6.87 -3.75
CA ILE A 172 -11.09 -7.32 -4.99
C ILE A 172 -10.48 -8.70 -4.72
N LEU A 173 -11.04 -9.73 -5.33
CA LEU A 173 -10.72 -11.14 -5.08
C LEU A 173 -10.04 -11.75 -6.31
N GLN A 174 -8.73 -11.56 -6.43
CA GLN A 174 -7.91 -12.02 -7.56
C GLN A 174 -6.59 -12.68 -7.09
N PRO A 175 -6.64 -13.79 -6.35
CA PRO A 175 -5.45 -14.41 -5.75
C PRO A 175 -4.30 -14.58 -6.75
N GLY A 176 -3.13 -14.04 -6.40
CA GLY A 176 -1.91 -14.12 -7.21
C GLY A 176 -1.77 -13.07 -8.32
N ARG A 177 -2.68 -12.10 -8.44
CA ARG A 177 -2.56 -10.96 -9.37
C ARG A 177 -2.67 -9.62 -8.66
N ALA A 178 -1.70 -8.73 -8.90
CA ALA A 178 -1.71 -7.40 -8.31
C ALA A 178 -2.80 -6.51 -8.92
N THR A 179 -3.37 -5.64 -8.09
CA THR A 179 -4.23 -4.53 -8.53
C THR A 179 -3.36 -3.35 -8.96
N TYR A 180 -3.62 -2.74 -10.12
CA TYR A 180 -2.84 -1.61 -10.63
C TYR A 180 -3.67 -0.35 -10.66
N LEU A 181 -3.31 0.67 -9.88
CA LEU A 181 -4.04 1.93 -9.79
C LEU A 181 -3.11 3.12 -10.01
N SER A 182 -3.63 4.19 -10.60
CA SER A 182 -2.96 5.47 -10.72
C SER A 182 -3.96 6.62 -10.58
N GLY A 183 -3.44 7.85 -10.48
CA GLY A 183 -4.27 9.04 -10.29
C GLY A 183 -4.90 9.15 -8.90
N ASP A 184 -6.16 9.59 -8.87
CA ASP A 184 -6.99 9.73 -7.65
C ASP A 184 -7.48 8.36 -7.17
N VAL A 185 -7.05 7.95 -5.98
CA VAL A 185 -7.39 6.62 -5.45
C VAL A 185 -7.90 6.73 -4.02
N THR A 186 -9.09 6.18 -3.79
CA THR A 186 -9.65 5.99 -2.45
C THR A 186 -9.99 4.52 -2.23
N LEU A 187 -9.26 3.84 -1.33
CA LEU A 187 -9.59 2.51 -0.85
C LEU A 187 -9.87 2.60 0.65
N VAL A 188 -11.09 2.31 1.06
CA VAL A 188 -11.52 2.40 2.47
C VAL A 188 -12.20 1.11 2.91
N ASP A 189 -11.75 0.57 4.04
CA ASP A 189 -12.35 -0.60 4.72
C ASP A 189 -12.61 -1.78 3.77
N SER A 190 -11.70 -2.01 2.81
CA SER A 190 -11.86 -3.00 1.74
C SER A 190 -10.84 -4.13 1.83
N ASP A 191 -11.19 -5.29 1.28
CA ASP A 191 -10.35 -6.49 1.23
C ASP A 191 -9.77 -6.66 -0.18
N LEU A 192 -8.44 -6.73 -0.31
CA LEU A 192 -7.77 -6.93 -1.59
C LEU A 192 -6.87 -8.18 -1.51
N ASP A 193 -7.15 -9.16 -2.36
CA ASP A 193 -6.35 -10.38 -2.49
C ASP A 193 -5.57 -10.37 -3.81
N GLY A 194 -4.24 -10.42 -3.72
CA GLY A 194 -3.30 -10.36 -4.85
C GLY A 194 -2.30 -9.19 -4.82
N GLY A 195 -2.38 -8.29 -3.83
CA GLY A 195 -1.50 -7.13 -3.69
C GLY A 195 -2.00 -5.87 -4.41
N LEU A 196 -1.22 -4.78 -4.29
CA LEU A 196 -1.53 -3.48 -4.85
C LEU A 196 -0.26 -2.78 -5.34
N THR A 197 -0.27 -2.31 -6.58
CA THR A 197 0.69 -1.33 -7.10
C THR A 197 -0.06 -0.06 -7.43
N LEU A 198 0.26 1.02 -6.72
CA LEU A 198 -0.36 2.33 -6.87
C LEU A 198 0.69 3.36 -7.27
N THR A 199 0.53 3.97 -8.44
CA THR A 199 1.38 5.07 -8.89
C THR A 199 0.56 6.32 -9.15
N SER A 200 0.62 7.27 -8.23
CA SER A 200 0.02 8.59 -8.37
C SER A 200 1.11 9.58 -8.74
N ARG A 201 1.14 10.01 -10.00
CA ARG A 201 2.17 10.92 -10.55
C ARG A 201 1.51 12.14 -11.21
N ASN A 202 2.10 13.30 -10.98
CA ASN A 202 1.83 14.53 -11.72
C ASN A 202 2.95 14.78 -12.74
N ASP A 203 3.03 13.97 -13.81
CA ASP A 203 4.03 14.16 -14.87
C ASP A 203 3.54 15.04 -16.02
N ALA A 204 2.22 15.29 -16.10
CA ALA A 204 1.66 16.21 -17.08
C ALA A 204 2.11 17.65 -16.79
N GLU A 205 2.64 18.32 -17.81
CA GLU A 205 2.74 19.79 -17.86
C GLU A 205 1.35 20.47 -17.81
N ASP A 206 0.26 19.71 -17.67
CA ASP A 206 -1.14 20.14 -17.72
C ASP A 206 -1.76 20.39 -16.31
N TYR A 207 -1.47 21.60 -15.84
CA TYR A 207 -1.98 22.49 -14.78
C TYR A 207 -3.32 22.30 -14.01
N SER A 208 -3.88 21.12 -13.71
CA SER A 208 -5.08 21.14 -12.81
C SER A 208 -5.43 19.93 -11.92
N ILE A 209 -4.75 18.79 -12.01
CA ILE A 209 -5.14 17.59 -11.25
C ILE A 209 -4.16 17.39 -10.08
N PHE A 210 -4.70 17.34 -8.86
CA PHE A 210 -3.97 17.03 -7.64
C PHE A 210 -4.44 15.67 -7.14
N PRO A 211 -3.80 14.57 -7.56
CA PRO A 211 -4.29 13.27 -7.20
C PRO A 211 -4.15 13.07 -5.69
N THR A 212 -5.25 12.62 -5.10
CA THR A 212 -5.37 12.29 -3.70
C THR A 212 -5.33 10.77 -3.56
N VAL A 213 -4.48 10.30 -2.64
CA VAL A 213 -4.36 8.87 -2.34
C VAL A 213 -4.80 8.66 -0.91
N ARG A 214 -5.90 7.94 -0.72
CA ARG A 214 -6.42 7.57 0.59
C ARG A 214 -6.60 6.05 0.67
N ILE A 215 -5.73 5.40 1.43
CA ILE A 215 -5.75 3.96 1.69
C ILE A 215 -5.95 3.77 3.19
N THR A 216 -7.18 3.50 3.62
CA THR A 216 -7.54 3.47 5.05
C THR A 216 -8.31 2.21 5.45
N GLY A 217 -7.88 1.55 6.51
CA GLY A 217 -8.64 0.44 7.12
C GLY A 217 -8.74 -0.82 6.25
N ASN A 218 -7.96 -0.93 5.18
CA ASN A 218 -8.03 -2.05 4.24
C ASN A 218 -7.25 -3.27 4.75
N ARG A 219 -7.60 -4.44 4.23
CA ARG A 219 -6.85 -5.68 4.40
C ARG A 219 -6.28 -6.12 3.06
N PHE A 220 -4.99 -6.37 3.01
CA PHE A 220 -4.28 -6.86 1.84
C PHE A 220 -3.73 -8.26 2.11
N THR A 221 -3.99 -9.19 1.20
CA THR A 221 -3.45 -10.55 1.24
C THR A 221 -2.82 -10.95 -0.09
N GLY A 222 -1.95 -11.95 -0.08
CA GLY A 222 -1.50 -12.61 -1.30
C GLY A 222 -0.56 -11.79 -2.21
N GLY A 223 -0.06 -10.64 -1.74
CA GLY A 223 0.88 -9.80 -2.49
C GLY A 223 1.37 -8.58 -1.70
N ASP A 224 2.42 -7.94 -2.23
CA ASP A 224 2.96 -6.69 -1.67
C ASP A 224 2.03 -5.51 -1.97
N VAL A 225 2.13 -4.47 -1.15
CA VAL A 225 1.47 -3.18 -1.32
C VAL A 225 2.53 -2.12 -1.56
N GLU A 226 2.60 -1.64 -2.79
CA GLU A 226 3.51 -0.60 -3.22
C GLU A 226 2.74 0.67 -3.59
N ILE A 227 3.06 1.76 -2.93
CA ILE A 227 2.39 3.05 -3.11
C ILE A 227 3.45 4.12 -3.40
N SER A 228 3.36 4.70 -4.59
CA SER A 228 4.17 5.85 -5.01
C SER A 228 3.27 7.05 -5.25
N SER A 229 3.52 8.16 -4.54
CA SER A 229 2.77 9.42 -4.67
C SER A 229 3.71 10.59 -4.87
N LEU A 230 3.69 11.16 -6.07
CA LEU A 230 4.65 12.12 -6.57
C LEU A 230 3.95 13.41 -7.00
N SER A 231 4.24 14.50 -6.30
CA SER A 231 3.86 15.87 -6.63
C SER A 231 5.06 16.63 -7.22
N THR A 232 4.96 17.09 -8.46
CA THR A 232 6.03 17.92 -9.01
C THR A 232 6.20 19.19 -8.17
N PRO A 233 7.44 19.62 -7.87
CA PRO A 233 7.74 20.65 -6.87
C PRO A 233 7.24 22.06 -7.19
N ARG A 234 6.54 22.25 -8.32
CA ARG A 234 5.96 23.54 -8.73
C ARG A 234 4.58 23.81 -8.13
N PHE A 235 3.92 22.80 -7.56
CA PHE A 235 2.56 22.94 -7.04
C PHE A 235 2.40 22.41 -5.61
N SER A 236 1.38 22.91 -4.93
CA SER A 236 1.11 22.83 -3.49
C SER A 236 1.32 21.41 -2.89
N PRO A 237 1.88 21.28 -1.67
CA PRO A 237 2.08 20.01 -0.95
C PRO A 237 0.77 19.33 -0.48
N LEU A 238 -0.39 19.70 -1.03
CA LEU A 238 -1.71 19.29 -0.51
C LEU A 238 -2.38 18.14 -1.29
N GLY A 239 -1.65 17.42 -2.14
CA GLY A 239 -2.03 16.08 -2.61
C GLY A 239 -1.77 15.05 -1.50
N ARG A 240 -2.67 14.97 -0.51
CA ARG A 240 -2.41 14.26 0.76
C ARG A 240 -2.46 12.75 0.57
N LEU A 241 -1.30 12.12 0.47
CA LEU A 241 -1.14 10.69 0.69
C LEU A 241 -1.55 10.35 2.14
N VAL A 242 -2.54 9.49 2.30
CA VAL A 242 -3.00 8.93 3.57
C VAL A 242 -2.98 7.42 3.47
N VAL A 243 -2.17 6.76 4.30
CA VAL A 243 -2.09 5.31 4.41
C VAL A 243 -2.25 4.97 5.88
N THR A 244 -3.46 4.68 6.35
CA THR A 244 -3.71 4.49 7.79
C THR A 244 -4.52 3.26 8.14
N GLY A 245 -4.18 2.60 9.25
CA GLY A 245 -4.98 1.50 9.79
C GLY A 245 -5.11 0.27 8.89
N ASN A 246 -4.27 0.13 7.86
CA ASN A 246 -4.33 -1.02 6.95
C ASN A 246 -3.64 -2.23 7.56
N THR A 247 -4.08 -3.44 7.20
CA THR A 247 -3.41 -4.70 7.53
C THR A 247 -2.88 -5.35 6.26
N VAL A 248 -1.59 -5.66 6.19
CA VAL A 248 -0.97 -6.36 5.06
C VAL A 248 -0.43 -7.70 5.53
N GLU A 249 -0.87 -8.79 4.90
CA GLU A 249 -0.53 -10.17 5.28
C GLU A 249 -0.03 -11.01 4.10
N GLY A 250 0.88 -11.94 4.38
CA GLY A 250 1.25 -13.00 3.44
C GLY A 250 2.19 -12.58 2.31
N ALA A 251 2.78 -11.38 2.39
CA ALA A 251 3.74 -10.88 1.43
C ALA A 251 5.21 -11.20 1.83
N SER A 252 6.12 -11.22 0.86
CA SER A 252 7.55 -11.54 1.07
C SER A 252 8.37 -10.25 1.14
N GLY A 253 9.50 -10.23 1.86
CA GLY A 253 10.31 -9.00 1.94
C GLY A 253 9.62 -7.88 2.75
N HIS A 254 9.40 -6.70 2.16
CA HIS A 254 8.73 -5.58 2.82
C HIS A 254 7.32 -5.39 2.25
N PRO A 255 6.28 -5.86 2.94
CA PRO A 255 4.92 -5.95 2.38
C PRO A 255 4.26 -4.60 2.11
N LEU A 256 4.71 -3.53 2.77
CA LEU A 256 4.20 -2.19 2.57
C LEU A 256 5.35 -1.25 2.26
N ARG A 257 5.41 -0.81 1.00
CA ARG A 257 6.38 0.13 0.46
C ARG A 257 5.66 1.44 0.14
N ILE A 258 6.14 2.54 0.70
CA ILE A 258 5.53 3.86 0.49
C ILE A 258 6.61 4.86 0.10
N SER A 259 6.45 5.46 -1.06
CA SER A 259 7.35 6.46 -1.63
C SER A 259 6.59 7.75 -1.87
N SER A 260 7.02 8.87 -1.28
CA SER A 260 6.41 10.17 -1.57
C SER A 260 7.35 11.35 -1.42
N ASP A 261 7.23 12.36 -2.28
CA ASP A 261 7.93 13.64 -2.13
C ASP A 261 7.31 14.58 -1.08
N THR A 262 6.19 14.19 -0.46
CA THR A 262 5.55 14.91 0.65
C THR A 262 5.09 13.91 1.72
N LEU A 263 6.04 13.23 2.37
CA LEU A 263 5.76 12.32 3.47
C LEU A 263 5.34 13.10 4.72
N LEU A 264 4.11 12.85 5.18
CA LEU A 264 3.60 13.29 6.48
C LEU A 264 3.53 12.08 7.41
N PRO A 265 4.45 11.88 8.37
CA PRO A 265 4.38 10.74 9.27
C PRO A 265 3.04 10.58 9.99
N SER A 266 2.29 11.67 10.23
CA SER A 266 0.94 11.60 10.80
C SER A 266 -0.07 10.88 9.91
N SER A 267 0.14 10.87 8.58
CA SER A 267 -0.76 10.24 7.61
C SER A 267 -0.43 8.77 7.31
N LEU A 268 0.61 8.21 7.94
CA LEU A 268 1.11 6.85 7.68
C LEU A 268 0.91 5.88 8.86
N THR A 269 0.00 6.20 9.78
CA THR A 269 -0.10 5.58 11.11
C THR A 269 -1.04 4.39 11.19
N GLY A 270 -0.84 3.51 12.17
CA GLY A 270 -1.77 2.40 12.45
C GLY A 270 -1.71 1.23 11.48
N ASN A 271 -0.83 1.26 10.47
CA ASN A 271 -0.64 0.13 9.57
C ASN A 271 0.00 -1.06 10.30
N ARG A 272 -0.54 -2.25 10.07
CA ARG A 272 -0.11 -3.51 10.65
C ARG A 272 0.40 -4.44 9.55
N ILE A 273 1.64 -4.88 9.70
CA ILE A 273 2.25 -5.87 8.81
C ILE A 273 2.27 -7.21 9.54
N ILE A 274 1.84 -8.28 8.87
CA ILE A 274 1.79 -9.64 9.41
C ILE A 274 2.52 -10.57 8.44
N GLY A 275 3.75 -10.96 8.79
CA GLY A 275 4.61 -11.76 7.93
C GLY A 275 5.46 -10.90 6.99
N GLY A 276 6.54 -11.49 6.47
CA GLY A 276 7.59 -10.79 5.71
C GLY A 276 8.87 -10.54 6.51
N ALA A 277 9.84 -9.86 5.90
CA ALA A 277 11.05 -9.38 6.55
C ALA A 277 10.70 -8.25 7.54
N ALA A 278 10.66 -8.62 8.82
CA ALA A 278 10.73 -7.75 9.99
C ALA A 278 9.52 -6.86 10.33
N ASP A 279 8.29 -7.23 9.93
CA ASP A 279 7.04 -6.52 10.27
C ASP A 279 7.15 -4.98 10.12
N ALA A 280 7.89 -4.55 9.10
CA ALA A 280 8.32 -3.16 8.93
C ALA A 280 7.68 -2.54 7.70
N VAL A 281 7.34 -1.25 7.82
CA VAL A 281 6.98 -0.41 6.68
C VAL A 281 8.26 0.10 6.06
N ALA A 282 8.37 0.01 4.73
CA ALA A 282 9.49 0.56 4.01
C ALA A 282 9.12 1.93 3.41
N LEU A 283 9.90 2.97 3.72
CA LEU A 283 9.61 4.35 3.33
C LEU A 283 10.72 4.96 2.46
N SER A 284 10.33 5.83 1.52
CA SER A 284 11.24 6.66 0.71
C SER A 284 10.64 8.04 0.39
N GLY A 285 11.51 9.00 0.09
CA GLY A 285 11.14 10.35 -0.34
C GLY A 285 11.35 11.42 0.72
N VAL A 286 10.51 12.46 0.78
CA VAL A 286 10.84 13.70 1.53
C VAL A 286 9.88 13.92 2.70
N LEU A 287 10.43 14.04 3.91
CA LEU A 287 9.68 14.43 5.10
C LEU A 287 9.20 15.89 4.99
N ALA A 288 7.89 16.07 5.01
CA ALA A 288 7.17 17.35 5.07
C ALA A 288 6.52 17.60 6.44
N GLU A 289 6.88 16.79 7.43
CA GLU A 289 6.50 16.92 8.84
C GLU A 289 7.61 16.30 9.70
N ASP A 290 7.71 16.76 10.95
CA ASP A 290 8.69 16.24 11.91
C ASP A 290 8.47 14.75 12.22
N LEU A 291 9.57 13.99 12.23
CA LEU A 291 9.55 12.56 12.52
C LEU A 291 10.34 12.27 13.78
N THR A 292 9.68 11.69 14.79
CA THR A 292 10.37 11.14 15.97
C THR A 292 10.39 9.61 15.94
N LEU A 293 11.60 9.06 15.87
CA LEU A 293 11.87 7.62 15.91
C LEU A 293 12.25 7.17 17.33
N THR A 294 11.29 6.57 18.02
CA THR A 294 11.56 5.75 19.22
C THR A 294 12.18 4.41 18.79
N PRO A 295 12.81 3.64 19.70
CA PRO A 295 13.31 2.31 19.37
C PRO A 295 12.23 1.39 18.77
N ALA A 296 11.00 1.45 19.29
CA ALA A 296 9.88 0.66 18.79
C ALA A 296 9.43 1.09 17.37
N ARG A 297 9.45 2.40 17.08
CA ARG A 297 9.10 2.92 15.74
C ARG A 297 10.21 2.61 14.73
N ALA A 298 11.47 2.81 15.10
CA ALA A 298 12.62 2.54 14.24
C ALA A 298 12.73 1.06 13.88
N ALA A 299 12.44 0.15 14.83
CA ALA A 299 12.43 -1.28 14.56
C ALA A 299 11.40 -1.70 13.50
N ARG A 300 10.32 -0.93 13.32
CA ARG A 300 9.24 -1.18 12.33
C ARG A 300 9.36 -0.31 11.08
N LEU A 301 10.51 0.31 10.88
CA LEU A 301 10.79 1.16 9.73
C LEU A 301 12.05 0.68 9.02
N VAL A 302 11.96 0.57 7.70
CA VAL A 302 13.11 0.41 6.81
C VAL A 302 13.11 1.58 5.82
N VAL A 303 14.28 2.12 5.52
CA VAL A 303 14.44 3.12 4.46
C VAL A 303 14.77 2.42 3.15
N LEU A 304 13.99 2.69 2.11
CA LEU A 304 14.15 2.08 0.79
C LEU A 304 15.39 2.59 0.08
N GLY A 305 16.09 1.68 -0.61
CA GLY A 305 17.37 1.95 -1.29
C GLY A 305 17.35 1.73 -2.82
N SER A 306 16.28 1.15 -3.35
CA SER A 306 16.05 0.89 -4.79
C SER A 306 16.18 2.17 -5.64
N PRO A 307 16.69 2.13 -6.89
CA PRO A 307 17.11 3.30 -7.68
C PRO A 307 15.96 4.17 -8.26
N ASP A 308 14.79 4.18 -7.66
CA ASP A 308 13.69 5.06 -8.08
C ASP A 308 14.00 6.53 -7.80
N TYR A 309 13.29 7.45 -8.46
CA TYR A 309 13.47 8.92 -8.29
C TYR A 309 13.39 9.41 -6.82
N LEU A 310 12.79 8.63 -5.92
CA LEU A 310 12.67 8.92 -4.49
C LEU A 310 13.52 8.02 -3.58
N ALA A 311 14.52 7.32 -4.13
CA ALA A 311 15.41 6.48 -3.34
C ALA A 311 15.95 7.19 -2.08
N GLY A 312 15.94 6.49 -0.95
CA GLY A 312 16.34 7.03 0.34
C GLY A 312 15.28 7.90 1.01
N LEU A 313 15.62 8.42 2.18
CA LEU A 313 14.80 9.34 2.95
C LEU A 313 15.46 10.72 2.97
N LYS A 314 14.69 11.78 2.78
CA LYS A 314 15.14 13.16 2.87
C LYS A 314 14.43 13.87 4.02
N VAL A 315 15.20 14.45 4.93
CA VAL A 315 14.66 15.40 5.92
C VAL A 315 14.45 16.74 5.20
N GLY A 316 13.20 17.11 4.93
CA GLY A 316 12.84 18.35 4.24
C GLY A 316 13.28 19.60 5.01
N ALA A 317 13.52 20.71 4.29
CA ALA A 317 13.89 21.97 4.90
C ALA A 317 12.80 22.45 5.87
N GLY A 318 13.18 22.97 7.04
CA GLY A 318 12.25 23.38 8.08
C GLY A 318 11.71 22.24 8.95
N HIS A 319 11.99 20.98 8.61
CA HIS A 319 11.57 19.80 9.38
C HIS A 319 12.73 19.16 10.13
N THR A 320 12.38 18.42 11.19
CA THR A 320 13.32 17.71 12.05
C THR A 320 13.01 16.21 12.08
N MET A 321 14.03 15.40 11.83
CA MET A 321 14.01 13.97 12.14
C MET A 321 14.79 13.75 13.45
N SER A 322 14.09 13.35 14.51
CA SER A 322 14.67 13.03 15.81
C SER A 322 14.77 11.52 16.00
N VAL A 323 15.96 11.00 16.29
CA VAL A 323 16.19 9.58 16.55
C VAL A 323 16.63 9.39 18.00
N LEU A 324 15.78 8.71 18.78
CA LEU A 324 15.92 8.60 20.23
C LEU A 324 16.89 7.49 20.64
N PRO A 325 17.48 7.55 21.86
CA PRO A 325 18.51 6.60 22.27
C PRO A 325 18.08 5.14 22.21
N GLY A 326 18.96 4.28 21.69
CA GLY A 326 18.71 2.85 21.50
C GLY A 326 17.89 2.49 20.27
N ALA A 327 17.55 3.45 19.41
CA ALA A 327 16.87 3.17 18.15
C ALA A 327 17.84 2.59 17.12
N VAL A 328 17.35 1.61 16.35
CA VAL A 328 18.05 1.01 15.22
C VAL A 328 17.25 1.29 13.97
N LEU A 329 17.80 2.08 13.04
CA LEU A 329 17.20 2.36 11.74
C LEU A 329 17.94 1.56 10.67
N ARG A 330 17.16 0.88 9.82
CA ARG A 330 17.67 -0.02 8.81
C ARG A 330 17.44 0.57 7.42
N PHE A 331 18.42 0.38 6.54
CA PHE A 331 18.40 0.86 5.15
C PHE A 331 18.53 -0.34 4.22
N GLU A 332 17.68 -0.45 3.22
CA GLU A 332 17.85 -1.48 2.19
C GLU A 332 19.24 -1.35 1.54
N PRO A 333 19.93 -2.47 1.28
CA PRO A 333 21.24 -2.44 0.62
C PRO A 333 21.17 -1.77 -0.75
N THR A 334 22.03 -0.77 -0.97
CA THR A 334 22.19 -0.09 -2.25
C THR A 334 23.43 -0.64 -2.94
N GLY A 335 23.26 -1.35 -4.05
CA GLY A 335 24.39 -1.87 -4.85
C GLY A 335 25.27 -0.77 -5.48
N ALA A 336 24.81 0.48 -5.48
CA ALA A 336 25.50 1.63 -6.04
C ALA A 336 25.90 2.64 -4.94
N ALA A 337 27.16 3.08 -4.95
CA ALA A 337 27.71 4.07 -4.02
C ALA A 337 27.27 5.53 -4.29
N THR A 338 26.37 5.76 -5.25
CA THR A 338 26.04 7.10 -5.78
C THR A 338 24.71 7.67 -5.28
N VAL A 339 23.91 6.90 -4.53
CA VAL A 339 22.62 7.36 -4.00
C VAL A 339 22.72 7.46 -2.49
N ASN A 340 22.53 8.66 -1.92
CA ASN A 340 22.50 8.83 -0.47
C ASN A 340 21.21 8.23 0.08
N ALA A 341 21.30 7.28 1.01
CA ALA A 341 20.09 6.70 1.59
C ALA A 341 19.41 7.63 2.61
N LEU A 342 20.15 8.58 3.19
CA LEU A 342 19.61 9.64 4.03
C LEU A 342 20.17 11.00 3.61
N THR A 343 19.31 11.92 3.19
CA THR A 343 19.68 13.30 2.85
C THR A 343 19.08 14.27 3.85
N VAL A 344 19.86 15.23 4.35
CA VAL A 344 19.44 16.16 5.40
C VAL A 344 19.45 17.60 4.88
N ALA A 345 18.28 18.10 4.47
CA ALA A 345 18.08 19.51 4.12
C ALA A 345 17.48 20.33 5.29
N GLY A 346 16.76 19.67 6.20
CA GLY A 346 16.34 20.21 7.49
C GLY A 346 17.32 19.84 8.62
N THR A 347 16.79 19.30 9.71
CA THR A 347 17.60 18.89 10.87
C THR A 347 17.51 17.39 11.14
N LEU A 348 18.64 16.70 11.22
CA LEU A 348 18.75 15.35 11.77
C LEU A 348 19.31 15.45 13.19
N ALA A 349 18.49 15.10 14.18
CA ALA A 349 18.82 15.10 15.60
C ALA A 349 18.94 13.66 16.12
N VAL A 350 20.17 13.16 16.27
CA VAL A 350 20.46 11.84 16.84
C VAL A 350 20.84 12.00 18.31
N LEU A 351 20.02 11.42 19.19
CA LEU A 351 20.08 11.62 20.63
C LEU A 351 20.58 10.37 21.38
N GLY A 352 21.50 9.62 20.78
CA GLY A 352 22.10 8.43 21.36
C GLY A 352 22.92 8.73 22.63
N THR A 353 23.12 7.69 23.43
CA THR A 353 23.99 7.74 24.63
C THR A 353 25.01 6.60 24.57
N PRO A 354 26.13 6.65 25.32
CA PRO A 354 27.10 5.56 25.34
C PRO A 354 26.49 4.18 25.66
N ASN A 355 25.47 4.13 26.52
CA ASN A 355 24.81 2.88 26.94
C ASN A 355 23.62 2.50 26.05
N ARG A 356 23.12 3.44 25.25
CA ARG A 356 22.00 3.25 24.31
C ARG A 356 22.31 4.02 23.03
N PRO A 357 23.27 3.55 22.22
CA PRO A 357 23.62 4.20 20.98
C PRO A 357 22.43 4.14 20.01
N VAL A 358 22.37 5.12 19.11
CA VAL A 358 21.53 5.02 17.91
C VAL A 358 22.35 4.30 16.85
N VAL A 359 21.76 3.33 16.15
CA VAL A 359 22.46 2.54 15.13
C VAL A 359 21.77 2.71 13.79
N PHE A 360 22.51 3.15 12.78
CA PHE A 360 22.11 3.12 11.37
C PHE A 360 22.88 2.02 10.68
N THR A 361 22.16 1.08 10.06
CA THR A 361 22.73 -0.16 9.52
C THR A 361 21.95 -0.65 8.30
N THR A 362 22.45 -1.67 7.61
CA THR A 362 21.75 -2.30 6.47
C THR A 362 20.65 -3.24 6.92
N ASP A 363 19.58 -3.34 6.14
CA ASP A 363 18.59 -4.41 6.24
C ASP A 363 19.09 -5.65 5.46
N GLY A 364 19.98 -6.42 6.09
CA GLY A 364 20.60 -7.60 5.48
C GLY A 364 22.03 -7.38 4.98
N PRO A 365 22.58 -8.33 4.20
CA PRO A 365 23.95 -8.26 3.73
C PRO A 365 24.14 -7.19 2.65
N GLY A 366 25.25 -6.46 2.71
CA GLY A 366 25.61 -5.45 1.71
C GLY A 366 25.99 -4.12 2.37
N THR A 367 25.95 -3.06 1.57
CA THR A 367 26.16 -1.69 2.05
C THR A 367 25.02 -0.76 1.70
N TRP A 368 24.90 0.37 2.41
CA TRP A 368 23.92 1.43 2.12
C TRP A 368 24.61 2.77 1.81
N GLY A 369 23.87 3.67 1.17
CA GLY A 369 24.35 4.95 0.63
C GLY A 369 24.83 6.02 1.62
N GLY A 370 24.87 5.75 2.92
CA GLY A 370 25.30 6.71 3.93
C GLY A 370 24.38 7.93 4.09
N ILE A 371 24.91 8.94 4.79
CA ILE A 371 24.20 10.18 5.12
C ILE A 371 24.87 11.34 4.37
N ALA A 372 24.06 12.16 3.70
CA ALA A 372 24.49 13.43 3.13
C ALA A 372 23.76 14.60 3.80
N VAL A 373 24.51 15.63 4.19
CA VAL A 373 23.95 16.87 4.74
C VAL A 373 24.04 17.95 3.65
N ALA A 374 22.90 18.59 3.33
CA ALA A 374 22.84 19.60 2.29
C ALA A 374 23.58 20.87 2.73
N ALA A 375 24.49 21.37 1.88
CA ALA A 375 25.32 22.55 2.16
C ALA A 375 24.50 23.82 2.48
N ALA A 376 23.29 23.94 1.91
CA ALA A 376 22.38 25.05 2.16
C ALA A 376 21.33 24.68 3.21
N GLY A 377 21.66 24.88 4.50
CA GLY A 377 20.69 24.84 5.59
C GLY A 377 20.48 23.49 6.29
N GLY A 378 21.09 22.41 5.79
CA GLY A 378 21.09 21.11 6.45
C GLY A 378 21.85 21.15 7.78
N ARG A 379 21.31 20.48 8.81
CA ARG A 379 21.90 20.40 10.15
C ARG A 379 21.93 18.97 10.65
N LEU A 380 23.09 18.52 11.11
CA LEU A 380 23.26 17.24 11.81
C LEU A 380 23.73 17.50 13.23
N ALA A 381 22.89 17.17 14.21
CA ALA A 381 23.26 17.11 15.61
C ALA A 381 23.27 15.64 16.03
N ALA A 382 24.44 15.05 16.24
CA ALA A 382 24.55 13.63 16.53
C ALA A 382 25.39 13.35 17.77
N ALA A 383 24.74 12.74 18.76
CA ALA A 383 25.36 12.14 19.93
C ALA A 383 25.11 10.62 19.89
N GLY A 384 26.15 9.82 20.12
CA GLY A 384 26.01 8.37 20.31
C GLY A 384 25.52 7.63 19.08
N LEU A 385 25.83 8.17 17.89
CA LEU A 385 25.50 7.56 16.61
C LEU A 385 26.55 6.50 16.24
N ARG A 386 26.06 5.33 15.84
CA ARG A 386 26.84 4.26 15.23
C ARG A 386 26.34 4.01 13.80
N ILE A 387 27.28 3.98 12.86
CA ILE A 387 27.03 3.76 11.43
C ILE A 387 27.71 2.46 11.05
N GLU A 388 26.96 1.51 10.52
CA GLU A 388 27.45 0.20 10.14
C GLU A 388 27.18 -0.04 8.66
N SER A 389 28.09 -0.76 8.00
CA SER A 389 27.90 -1.23 6.63
C SER A 389 27.56 -0.11 5.63
N ALA A 390 27.97 1.13 5.87
CA ALA A 390 27.77 2.22 4.92
C ALA A 390 28.87 2.21 3.84
N ALA A 391 28.51 2.50 2.59
CA ALA A 391 29.48 2.90 1.58
C ALA A 391 30.11 4.25 1.98
N SER A 392 31.31 4.56 1.48
CA SER A 392 31.98 5.84 1.75
C SER A 392 31.16 7.01 1.21
N GLY A 393 30.42 7.71 2.08
CA GLY A 393 29.62 8.89 1.75
C GLY A 393 30.14 10.18 2.41
N PRO A 394 29.99 11.36 1.78
CA PRO A 394 30.47 12.62 2.34
C PRO A 394 29.57 13.14 3.48
N LEU A 395 30.11 13.20 4.70
CA LEU A 395 29.62 14.09 5.76
C LEU A 395 30.19 15.50 5.50
N SER A 396 29.66 16.24 4.52
CA SER A 396 30.10 17.61 4.24
C SER A 396 29.48 18.61 5.22
N ASP A 397 30.34 19.44 5.83
CA ASP A 397 30.06 20.61 6.70
C ASP A 397 29.18 20.38 7.94
N VAL A 398 29.83 20.00 9.06
CA VAL A 398 29.24 19.99 10.40
C VAL A 398 29.76 21.18 11.21
N ALA A 399 28.89 22.17 11.44
CA ALA A 399 29.13 23.23 12.41
C ALA A 399 28.63 22.81 13.81
N ALA A 400 29.58 22.29 14.60
CA ALA A 400 29.74 22.36 16.06
C ALA A 400 28.68 21.73 17.02
N VAL A 401 29.11 20.73 17.82
CA VAL A 401 29.29 20.77 19.30
C VAL A 401 29.12 19.37 19.97
N ALA A 402 30.19 18.95 20.66
CA ALA A 402 30.32 18.11 21.87
C ALA A 402 29.72 16.68 21.97
N ASP A 403 30.21 15.75 21.12
CA ASP A 403 30.29 14.27 21.29
C ASP A 403 29.02 13.43 21.60
N PRO A 404 29.02 12.08 21.39
CA PRO A 404 30.13 11.22 20.96
C PRO A 404 30.04 10.57 19.56
N VAL A 405 31.23 10.23 19.05
CA VAL A 405 31.52 9.49 17.80
C VAL A 405 31.65 7.97 18.01
N LEU A 406 31.37 7.21 16.94
CA LEU A 406 31.38 5.75 16.78
C LEU A 406 32.33 4.93 17.68
N LEU A 407 31.76 3.88 18.28
CA LEU A 407 32.46 2.72 18.85
C LEU A 407 32.17 1.47 18.02
N THR A 408 33.21 0.79 17.52
CA THR A 408 33.13 -0.63 17.10
C THR A 408 33.77 -1.51 18.18
N ALA A 409 33.19 -2.68 18.43
CA ALA A 409 33.90 -3.81 19.01
C ALA A 409 34.23 -4.71 17.79
N ALA A 410 35.47 -5.09 17.49
CA ALA A 410 36.55 -5.46 18.39
C ALA A 410 37.94 -4.98 17.90
N THR A 411 38.70 -4.35 18.82
CA THR A 411 40.15 -4.04 18.81
C THR A 411 40.67 -2.96 17.82
N PRO A 412 41.60 -2.07 18.25
CA PRO A 412 41.21 -0.90 19.02
C PRO A 412 41.72 0.44 18.41
N ARG A 413 40.97 1.49 18.74
CA ARG A 413 41.33 2.92 18.71
C ARG A 413 41.33 3.62 17.36
N CYS A 414 40.17 3.85 16.74
CA CYS A 414 40.01 5.07 15.94
C CYS A 414 38.58 5.60 16.14
N GLY A 415 38.45 6.78 16.75
CA GLY A 415 37.23 7.59 16.76
C GLY A 415 37.43 8.80 15.85
N TYR A 416 36.37 9.25 15.18
CA TYR A 416 36.36 10.50 14.39
C TYR A 416 36.10 11.70 15.31
N ALA A 417 36.62 12.88 14.96
CA ALA A 417 36.21 14.16 15.55
C ALA A 417 36.17 15.21 14.43
N VAL A 418 35.15 16.05 14.42
CA VAL A 418 34.99 17.13 13.41
C VAL A 418 35.07 18.49 14.12
N THR A 419 36.12 19.25 13.82
CA THR A 419 36.19 20.69 14.08
C THR A 419 37.00 21.38 12.98
N SER A 420 36.49 22.51 12.49
CA SER A 420 37.17 23.45 11.58
C SER A 420 37.78 22.83 10.31
N GLY A 421 37.00 22.06 9.55
CA GLY A 421 37.36 21.74 8.17
C GLY A 421 38.51 20.73 7.97
N THR A 422 38.77 19.83 8.93
CA THR A 422 39.58 18.64 8.62
C THR A 422 39.13 17.42 9.43
N LEU A 423 38.88 16.31 8.73
CA LEU A 423 38.59 15.00 9.32
C LEU A 423 39.92 14.29 9.61
N ARG A 424 40.22 13.96 10.87
CA ARG A 424 41.37 13.09 11.19
C ARG A 424 40.97 11.99 12.16
N SER A 425 41.34 10.76 11.81
CA SER A 425 41.34 9.62 12.73
C SER A 425 42.49 9.77 13.71
N ALA A 426 42.21 9.68 15.01
CA ALA A 426 43.24 9.56 16.03
C ALA A 426 43.30 8.10 16.49
N CYS A 427 44.34 7.38 16.08
CA CYS A 427 44.66 6.08 16.61
C CYS A 427 45.87 6.24 17.56
N LEU A 428 45.68 6.04 18.86
CA LEU A 428 46.81 6.08 19.81
C LEU A 428 47.70 4.85 19.58
N PRO A 429 49.02 5.01 19.47
CA PRO A 429 49.93 3.89 19.25
C PRO A 429 49.82 2.91 20.42
N GLY A 430 49.62 1.63 20.08
CA GLY A 430 49.86 0.53 21.01
C GLY A 430 51.35 0.47 21.33
N ARG A 431 51.68 0.21 22.60
CA ARG A 431 53.03 -0.16 23.00
C ARG A 431 53.43 -1.50 22.41
#